data_AF-A0A2U3ETA6-F1
#
_entry.id   AF-A0A2U3ETA6-F1
#
_cell.length_a   1.000
_cell.length_b   1.000
_cell.length_c   1.000
_cell.angle_alpha   90.00
_cell.angle_beta   90.00
_cell.angle_gamma   90.00
#
_symmetry.space_group_name_H-M   'P 1'
#
loop_
_entity.id
_entity.type
_entity.pdbx_description
1 polymer ?
#
loop_
_entity_poly.entity_id
_entity_poly.type
_entity_poly.pdbx_seq_one_letter_code
_entity_poly.pdbx_strand_id
1 'polypeptide(L)'
;MYKILFIDEEADAIDDFKDYVEQTPASKNVQVLSEFPLNDLDEMVALIIKINPDAVITDFMLNEHKTHIKYGVPYNGIELVRHFTAIREAFPCFVMTSFDDDAVKQSDDVNIVYIKDILHSENKTNVKANFLEKVVSQITHYKARIESAEKELITLIKLRDEGKAGIMDEERIIQLDNFLERSIDKRNIIPNDYKTLSNTQRLEQILNTVDDILEKVKKHES
;
A
#
# COMPACT_ATOMS: atom_id res chain seq x y z
N MET A 1 -16.02 7.99 -2.18
CA MET A 1 -15.18 8.92 -2.95
C MET A 1 -13.75 8.68 -2.51
N TYR A 2 -12.87 8.37 -3.46
CA TYR A 2 -11.45 8.11 -3.22
C TYR A 2 -10.67 9.42 -3.12
N LYS A 3 -9.72 9.52 -2.20
CA LYS A 3 -8.87 10.69 -2.04
C LYS A 3 -7.54 10.46 -2.75
N ILE A 4 -7.20 11.31 -3.71
CA ILE A 4 -5.90 11.27 -4.39
C ILE A 4 -5.12 12.50 -3.95
N LEU A 5 -3.93 12.31 -3.42
CA LEU A 5 -3.02 13.40 -3.09
C LEU A 5 -2.06 13.64 -4.25
N PHE A 6 -2.09 14.85 -4.81
CA PHE A 6 -1.16 15.32 -5.81
C PHE A 6 -0.11 16.24 -5.19
N ILE A 7 1.17 16.00 -5.46
CA ILE A 7 2.30 16.73 -4.91
C ILE A 7 3.12 17.28 -6.08
N ASP A 8 3.17 18.60 -6.16
CA ASP A 8 3.96 19.33 -7.17
C ASP A 8 4.42 20.65 -6.55
N GLU A 9 5.52 21.20 -7.04
CA GLU A 9 6.07 22.48 -6.60
C GLU A 9 5.42 23.68 -7.31
N GLU A 10 4.75 23.44 -8.44
CA GLU A 10 4.08 24.48 -9.23
C GLU A 10 2.55 24.44 -9.06
N ALA A 11 1.96 25.60 -8.73
CA ALA A 11 0.51 25.73 -8.63
C ALA A 11 -0.20 25.49 -9.96
N ASP A 12 0.41 25.89 -11.07
CA ASP A 12 -0.14 25.70 -12.42
C ASP A 12 -0.28 24.20 -12.75
N ALA A 13 0.73 23.39 -12.43
CA ALA A 13 0.68 21.94 -12.61
C ALA A 13 -0.40 21.28 -11.73
N ILE A 14 -0.59 21.78 -10.50
CA ILE A 14 -1.67 21.34 -9.61
C ILE A 14 -3.04 21.62 -10.24
N ASP A 15 -3.23 22.81 -10.83
CA ASP A 15 -4.51 23.19 -11.41
C ASP A 15 -4.76 22.46 -12.72
N ASP A 16 -3.75 22.26 -13.58
CA ASP A 16 -3.83 21.39 -14.77
C ASP A 16 -4.27 19.97 -14.41
N PHE A 17 -3.73 19.42 -13.31
CA PHE A 17 -4.12 18.09 -12.84
C PHE A 17 -5.58 18.05 -12.36
N LYS A 18 -6.03 19.07 -11.63
CA LYS A 18 -7.44 19.15 -11.19
C LYS A 18 -8.38 19.24 -12.40
N ASP A 19 -8.06 20.09 -13.37
CA ASP A 19 -8.85 20.25 -14.60
C ASP A 19 -8.93 18.93 -15.37
N TYR A 20 -7.81 18.20 -15.51
CA TYR A 20 -7.79 16.87 -16.11
C TYR A 20 -8.72 15.88 -15.37
N VAL A 21 -8.69 15.89 -14.04
CA VAL A 21 -9.54 15.01 -13.23
C VAL A 21 -11.01 15.39 -13.42
N GLU A 22 -11.37 16.67 -13.37
CA GLU A 22 -12.75 17.15 -13.54
C GLU A 22 -13.34 16.79 -14.91
N GLN A 23 -12.54 16.90 -15.96
CA GLN A 23 -12.92 16.55 -17.33
C GLN A 23 -13.07 15.02 -17.55
N THR A 24 -12.55 14.21 -16.62
CA THR A 24 -12.59 12.75 -16.73
C THR A 24 -13.88 12.18 -16.10
N PRO A 25 -14.56 11.19 -16.71
CA PRO A 25 -15.79 10.59 -16.14
C PRO A 25 -15.64 10.01 -14.73
N ALA A 26 -14.42 9.63 -14.34
CA ALA A 26 -14.08 9.11 -13.02
C ALA A 26 -14.04 10.19 -11.91
N SER A 27 -14.16 11.48 -12.25
CA SER A 27 -14.22 12.61 -11.30
C SER A 27 -15.26 12.40 -10.20
N LYS A 28 -16.43 11.83 -10.53
CA LYS A 28 -17.52 11.58 -9.58
C LYS A 28 -17.14 10.70 -8.40
N ASN A 29 -16.08 9.90 -8.56
CA ASN A 29 -15.61 8.96 -7.54
C ASN A 29 -14.33 9.43 -6.87
N VAL A 30 -13.75 10.57 -7.26
CA VAL A 30 -12.42 11.01 -6.85
C VAL A 30 -12.45 12.42 -6.26
N GLN A 31 -11.75 12.60 -5.16
CA GLN A 31 -11.41 13.88 -4.57
C GLN A 31 -9.92 14.11 -4.74
N VAL A 32 -9.54 15.19 -5.43
CA VAL A 32 -8.13 15.61 -5.52
C VAL A 32 -7.80 16.49 -4.32
N LEU A 33 -6.75 16.11 -3.61
CA LEU A 33 -6.06 16.92 -2.61
C LEU A 33 -4.73 17.33 -3.21
N SER A 34 -4.24 18.53 -2.90
CA SER A 34 -2.98 19.03 -3.41
C SER A 34 -2.16 19.64 -2.29
N GLU A 35 -0.89 19.30 -2.23
CA GLU A 35 0.07 19.85 -1.27
C GLU A 35 1.39 20.15 -1.96
N PHE A 36 2.09 21.18 -1.50
CA PHE A 36 3.45 21.46 -1.94
C PHE A 36 4.43 20.50 -1.24
N PRO A 37 5.54 20.10 -1.90
CA PRO A 37 6.58 19.31 -1.25
C PRO A 37 7.19 20.09 -0.09
N LEU A 38 7.41 19.44 1.05
CA LEU A 38 8.11 20.04 2.18
C LEU A 38 9.64 20.00 1.98
N ASN A 39 10.37 20.77 2.78
CA ASN A 39 11.84 20.81 2.73
C ASN A 39 12.49 19.53 3.29
N ASP A 40 11.75 18.73 4.04
CA ASP A 40 12.20 17.49 4.64
C ASP A 40 11.31 16.32 4.20
N LEU A 41 11.96 15.21 3.82
CA LEU A 41 11.31 14.02 3.30
C LEU A 41 10.44 13.32 4.35
N ASP A 42 10.94 13.23 5.59
CA ASP A 42 10.20 12.59 6.68
C ASP A 42 8.99 13.43 7.10
N GLU A 43 9.13 14.75 7.11
CA GLU A 43 8.00 15.66 7.32
C GLU A 43 6.94 15.51 6.24
N MET A 44 7.34 15.38 4.96
CA MET A 44 6.41 15.16 3.87
C MET A 44 5.67 13.83 4.01
N VAL A 45 6.40 12.76 4.33
CA VAL A 45 5.82 11.45 4.60
C VAL A 45 4.83 11.50 5.77
N ALA A 46 5.17 12.19 6.86
CA ALA A 46 4.28 12.36 8.01
C ALA A 46 3.00 13.13 7.63
N LEU A 47 3.11 14.15 6.76
CA LEU A 47 1.97 14.88 6.22
C LEU A 47 1.06 13.96 5.39
N ILE A 48 1.62 13.14 4.50
CA ILE A 48 0.87 12.17 3.69
C ILE A 48 0.08 11.21 4.61
N ILE A 49 0.73 10.67 5.65
CA ILE A 49 0.08 9.78 6.62
C ILE A 49 -1.09 10.50 7.33
N LYS A 50 -0.89 11.76 7.72
CA LYS A 50 -1.91 12.58 8.40
C LYS A 50 -3.11 12.89 7.51
N ILE A 51 -2.88 13.18 6.23
CA ILE A 51 -3.94 13.40 5.24
C ILE A 51 -4.73 12.11 4.98
N ASN A 52 -4.04 10.97 5.06
CA ASN A 52 -4.56 9.64 4.79
C ASN A 52 -5.28 9.54 3.44
N PRO A 53 -4.58 9.79 2.31
CA PRO A 53 -5.14 9.62 0.99
C PRO A 53 -5.25 8.12 0.64
N ASP A 54 -5.97 7.83 -0.44
CA ASP A 54 -6.09 6.49 -1.03
C ASP A 54 -5.05 6.22 -2.12
N ALA A 55 -4.50 7.27 -2.73
CA ALA A 55 -3.34 7.21 -3.63
C ALA A 55 -2.50 8.49 -3.51
N VAL A 56 -1.21 8.36 -3.82
CA VAL A 56 -0.28 9.49 -3.91
C VAL A 56 0.25 9.60 -5.32
N ILE A 57 0.24 10.80 -5.87
CA ILE A 57 0.81 11.14 -7.17
C ILE A 57 1.77 12.30 -6.93
N THR A 58 3.01 12.17 -7.37
CA THR A 58 4.04 13.21 -7.19
C THR A 58 4.72 13.52 -8.51
N ASP A 59 5.17 14.75 -8.69
CA ASP A 59 6.10 15.04 -9.77
C ASP A 59 7.49 14.43 -9.48
N PHE A 60 8.25 14.11 -10.53
CA PHE A 60 9.61 13.60 -10.43
C PHE A 60 10.58 14.69 -9.95
N MET A 61 10.52 15.89 -10.53
CA MET A 61 11.47 16.97 -10.32
C MET A 61 10.90 18.02 -9.36
N LEU A 62 10.83 17.69 -8.08
CA LEU A 62 10.29 18.56 -7.02
C LEU A 62 11.19 19.75 -6.61
N ASN A 63 12.20 20.10 -7.42
CA ASN A 63 13.13 21.20 -7.13
C ASN A 63 13.56 21.97 -8.41
N GLU A 64 12.82 21.82 -9.50
CA GLU A 64 13.14 22.46 -10.79
C GLU A 64 12.69 23.93 -10.79
N HIS A 65 11.58 24.23 -10.12
CA HIS A 65 10.87 25.50 -10.13
C HIS A 65 10.68 26.07 -8.71
N LYS A 66 11.60 26.95 -8.30
CA LYS A 66 11.53 27.70 -7.01
C LYS A 66 10.60 28.91 -7.06
N THR A 67 9.58 28.88 -7.90
CA THR A 67 8.63 30.01 -8.09
C THR A 67 7.67 30.13 -6.91
N HIS A 68 7.21 29.00 -6.37
CA HIS A 68 6.20 28.97 -5.29
C HIS A 68 6.75 28.47 -3.95
N ILE A 69 7.88 27.75 -3.94
CA ILE A 69 8.58 27.30 -2.74
C ILE A 69 9.89 28.10 -2.52
N LYS A 70 10.11 28.58 -1.29
CA LYS A 70 11.29 29.39 -0.92
C LYS A 70 12.50 28.56 -0.45
N TYR A 71 12.35 27.25 -0.40
CA TYR A 71 13.34 26.29 0.08
C TYR A 71 13.65 25.30 -1.04
N GLY A 72 14.86 24.74 -1.03
CA GLY A 72 15.20 23.65 -1.95
C GLY A 72 14.66 22.34 -1.42
N VAL A 73 13.98 21.57 -2.26
CA VAL A 73 13.58 20.20 -1.93
C VAL A 73 14.77 19.29 -2.22
N PRO A 74 15.34 18.62 -1.20
CA PRO A 74 16.55 17.82 -1.38
C PRO A 74 16.28 16.42 -1.94
N TYR A 75 15.00 16.09 -2.20
CA TYR A 75 14.55 14.78 -2.66
C TYR A 75 13.75 14.88 -3.96
N ASN A 76 13.67 13.78 -4.70
CA ASN A 76 12.85 13.67 -5.91
C ASN A 76 11.56 12.84 -5.67
N GLY A 77 10.66 12.82 -6.65
CA GLY A 77 9.39 12.08 -6.55
C GLY A 77 9.56 10.57 -6.34
N ILE A 78 10.59 9.97 -6.94
CA ILE A 78 10.87 8.53 -6.79
C ILE A 78 11.33 8.21 -5.36
N GLU A 79 12.19 9.05 -4.78
CA GLU A 79 12.65 8.92 -3.41
C GLU A 79 11.49 9.03 -2.43
N LEU A 80 10.56 9.98 -2.66
CA LEU A 80 9.34 10.11 -1.87
C LEU A 80 8.49 8.84 -1.94
N VAL A 81 8.23 8.32 -3.14
CA VAL A 81 7.46 7.09 -3.33
C VAL A 81 8.14 5.88 -2.70
N ARG A 82 9.47 5.74 -2.86
CA ARG A 82 10.24 4.67 -2.20
C ARG A 82 10.17 4.75 -0.69
N HIS A 83 10.32 5.95 -0.13
CA HIS A 83 10.32 6.13 1.32
C HIS A 83 8.93 5.85 1.91
N PHE A 84 7.87 6.25 1.20
CA PHE A 84 6.49 6.00 1.62
C PHE A 84 6.09 4.53 1.46
N THR A 85 6.42 3.88 0.35
CA THR A 85 6.14 2.44 0.12
C THR A 85 6.93 1.53 1.04
N ALA A 86 8.07 1.98 1.56
CA ALA A 86 8.78 1.31 2.65
C ALA A 86 8.02 1.33 3.99
N ILE A 87 7.04 2.22 4.16
CA ILE A 87 6.14 2.28 5.32
C ILE A 87 4.84 1.54 5.00
N ARG A 88 4.18 1.85 3.87
CA ARG A 88 2.94 1.19 3.45
C ARG A 88 3.18 0.34 2.21
N GLU A 89 3.29 -0.96 2.44
CA GLU A 89 3.59 -1.89 1.34
C GLU A 89 2.44 -1.96 0.34
N ALA A 90 2.79 -1.95 -0.95
CA ALA A 90 1.84 -2.02 -2.07
C ALA A 90 0.80 -0.87 -2.13
N PHE A 91 1.03 0.23 -1.39
CA PHE A 91 0.15 1.38 -1.45
C PHE A 91 0.19 2.05 -2.84
N PRO A 92 -0.96 2.46 -3.42
CA PRO A 92 -1.01 3.09 -4.74
C PRO A 92 -0.22 4.41 -4.80
N CYS A 93 0.97 4.37 -5.42
CA CYS A 93 1.84 5.52 -5.62
C CYS A 93 2.18 5.68 -7.10
N PHE A 94 2.25 6.91 -7.58
CA PHE A 94 2.56 7.24 -8.96
C PHE A 94 3.48 8.45 -9.04
N VAL A 95 4.35 8.46 -10.03
CA VAL A 95 5.26 9.57 -10.35
C VAL A 95 4.90 10.10 -11.72
N MET A 96 4.67 11.41 -11.83
CA MET A 96 4.51 12.12 -13.10
C MET A 96 5.84 12.80 -13.47
N THR A 97 6.21 12.81 -14.74
CA THR A 97 7.45 13.43 -15.21
C THR A 97 7.24 14.05 -16.59
N SER A 98 7.92 15.16 -16.87
CA SER A 98 7.99 15.72 -18.23
C SER A 98 9.00 14.99 -19.12
N PHE A 99 9.93 14.23 -18.53
CA PHE A 99 10.97 13.46 -19.24
C PHE A 99 10.97 11.99 -18.77
N ASP A 100 10.71 11.06 -19.68
CA ASP A 100 10.59 9.63 -19.40
C ASP A 100 11.95 8.95 -19.13
N ASP A 101 12.99 9.33 -19.85
CA ASP A 101 14.29 8.64 -19.85
C ASP A 101 15.04 8.64 -18.49
N ASP A 102 14.87 9.67 -17.65
CA ASP A 102 15.60 9.77 -16.38
C ASP A 102 14.81 9.17 -15.21
N ALA A 103 13.48 9.32 -15.22
CA ALA A 103 12.61 8.74 -14.20
C ALA A 103 12.54 7.21 -14.32
N VAL A 104 12.52 6.67 -15.55
CA VAL A 104 12.51 5.21 -15.78
C VAL A 104 13.83 4.55 -15.35
N LYS A 105 14.97 5.24 -15.51
CA LYS A 105 16.28 4.71 -15.09
C LYS A 105 16.47 4.69 -13.57
N GLN A 106 15.82 5.60 -12.85
CA GLN A 106 15.96 5.73 -11.40
C GLN A 106 14.86 4.98 -10.62
N SER A 107 13.77 4.57 -11.29
CA SER A 107 12.68 3.82 -10.68
C SER A 107 12.91 2.31 -10.79
N ASP A 108 12.70 1.60 -9.67
CA ASP A 108 12.67 0.13 -9.65
C ASP A 108 11.39 -0.45 -10.29
N ASP A 109 10.32 0.36 -10.39
CA ASP A 109 9.06 -0.01 -11.03
C ASP A 109 8.71 1.01 -12.11
N VAL A 110 8.68 0.56 -13.37
CA VAL A 110 8.35 1.43 -14.51
C VAL A 110 6.84 1.71 -14.56
N ASN A 111 6.01 0.86 -13.97
CA ASN A 111 4.54 0.99 -14.05
C ASN A 111 3.98 2.12 -13.19
N ILE A 112 4.80 2.70 -12.30
CA ILE A 112 4.43 3.86 -11.48
C ILE A 112 4.82 5.18 -12.13
N VAL A 113 5.60 5.20 -13.22
CA VAL A 113 6.08 6.42 -13.88
C VAL A 113 5.20 6.77 -15.09
N TYR A 114 4.71 8.01 -15.15
CA TYR A 114 3.80 8.52 -16.19
C TYR A 114 4.28 9.86 -16.75
N ILE A 115 4.07 10.10 -18.05
CA ILE A 115 4.50 11.33 -18.72
C ILE A 115 3.43 12.42 -18.55
N LYS A 116 3.80 13.65 -18.17
CA LYS A 116 2.88 14.80 -17.96
C LYS A 116 2.05 15.16 -19.20
N ASP A 117 2.54 14.87 -20.41
CA ASP A 117 1.80 15.02 -21.68
C ASP A 117 0.42 14.32 -21.72
N ILE A 118 0.19 13.34 -20.84
CA ILE A 118 -1.13 12.70 -20.71
C ILE A 118 -2.23 13.67 -20.24
N LEU A 119 -1.85 14.76 -19.55
CA LEU A 119 -2.76 15.78 -19.03
C LEU A 119 -3.31 16.69 -20.15
N HIS A 120 -2.47 17.01 -21.15
CA HIS A 120 -2.82 17.95 -22.23
C HIS A 120 -3.24 17.27 -23.54
N SER A 121 -3.17 15.94 -23.63
CA SER A 121 -3.46 15.23 -24.88
C SER A 121 -4.96 15.12 -25.14
N GLU A 122 -5.49 16.19 -25.75
CA GLU A 122 -6.82 16.23 -26.37
C GLU A 122 -7.00 15.06 -27.36
N ASN A 123 -8.11 14.32 -27.22
CA ASN A 123 -8.75 13.58 -28.30
C ASN A 123 -7.92 12.49 -29.04
N LYS A 124 -7.64 11.35 -28.40
CA LYS A 124 -7.53 10.06 -29.13
C LYS A 124 -8.42 8.98 -28.49
N THR A 125 -9.60 8.88 -29.08
CA THR A 125 -10.85 8.24 -28.66
C THR A 125 -10.89 6.71 -28.63
N ASN A 126 -9.78 5.96 -28.58
CA ASN A 126 -9.90 4.48 -28.53
C ASN A 126 -8.70 3.68 -27.93
N VAL A 127 -7.71 4.33 -27.31
CA VAL A 127 -6.54 3.61 -26.73
C VAL A 127 -6.26 3.97 -25.26
N LYS A 128 -6.92 5.00 -24.71
CA LYS A 128 -6.71 5.45 -23.32
C LYS A 128 -7.66 4.72 -22.37
N ALA A 129 -7.18 3.66 -21.71
CA ALA A 129 -7.52 3.53 -20.29
C ALA A 129 -6.94 4.79 -19.63
N ASN A 130 -7.83 5.74 -19.32
CA ASN A 130 -7.49 7.09 -18.86
C ASN A 130 -6.61 6.94 -17.61
N PHE A 131 -5.48 7.63 -17.48
CA PHE A 131 -4.56 7.44 -16.34
C PHE A 131 -5.31 7.40 -14.99
N LEU A 132 -6.32 8.27 -14.84
CA LEU A 132 -7.20 8.26 -13.67
C LEU A 132 -7.97 6.94 -13.46
N GLU A 133 -8.43 6.27 -14.51
CA GLU A 133 -9.06 4.94 -14.42
C GLU A 133 -8.07 3.89 -13.91
N LYS A 134 -6.80 3.95 -14.32
CA LYS A 134 -5.75 3.07 -13.79
C LYS A 134 -5.51 3.34 -12.31
N VAL A 135 -5.42 4.62 -11.91
CA VAL A 135 -5.26 5.02 -10.51
C VAL A 135 -6.46 4.51 -9.68
N VAL A 136 -7.69 4.74 -10.14
CA VAL A 136 -8.92 4.28 -9.47
C VAL A 136 -8.99 2.76 -9.40
N SER A 137 -8.59 2.06 -10.47
CA SER A 137 -8.51 0.59 -10.49
C SER A 137 -7.50 0.08 -9.47
N GLN A 138 -6.30 0.68 -9.39
CA GLN A 138 -5.30 0.30 -8.40
C GLN A 138 -5.76 0.55 -6.97
N ILE A 139 -6.40 1.69 -6.69
CA ILE A 139 -7.01 1.97 -5.39
C ILE A 139 -8.06 0.90 -5.04
N THR A 140 -8.92 0.58 -6.00
CA THR A 140 -10.00 -0.40 -5.81
C THR A 140 -9.43 -1.80 -5.56
N HIS A 141 -8.43 -2.22 -6.32
CA HIS A 141 -7.76 -3.52 -6.13
C HIS A 141 -7.03 -3.59 -4.79
N TYR A 142 -6.32 -2.52 -4.40
CA TYR A 142 -5.65 -2.44 -3.11
C TYR A 142 -6.63 -2.60 -1.95
N LYS A 143 -7.71 -1.81 -1.94
CA LYS A 143 -8.76 -1.90 -0.91
C LYS A 143 -9.46 -3.25 -0.91
N ALA A 144 -9.80 -3.80 -2.08
CA ALA A 144 -10.44 -5.10 -2.18
C ALA A 144 -9.53 -6.24 -1.65
N ARG A 145 -8.21 -6.16 -1.88
CA ARG A 145 -7.25 -7.11 -1.30
C ARG A 145 -7.21 -7.04 0.22
N ILE A 146 -7.19 -5.83 0.79
CA ILE A 146 -7.25 -5.63 2.25
C ILE A 146 -8.57 -6.18 2.80
N GLU A 147 -9.70 -5.76 2.24
CA GLU A 147 -11.02 -6.18 2.71
C GLU A 147 -11.22 -7.70 2.59
N SER A 148 -10.74 -8.31 1.51
CA SER A 148 -10.76 -9.78 1.35
C SER A 148 -9.91 -10.47 2.41
N ALA A 149 -8.71 -9.95 2.67
CA ALA A 149 -7.81 -10.50 3.69
C ALA A 149 -8.41 -10.35 5.10
N GLU A 150 -9.02 -9.20 5.41
CA GLU A 150 -9.73 -8.96 6.68
C GLU A 150 -10.91 -9.91 6.86
N LYS A 151 -11.76 -10.07 5.83
CA LYS A 151 -12.90 -10.99 5.88
C LYS A 151 -12.48 -12.44 6.05
N GLU A 152 -11.42 -12.85 5.36
CA GLU A 152 -10.84 -14.19 5.49
C GLU A 152 -10.32 -14.39 6.91
N LEU A 153 -9.55 -13.43 7.44
CA LEU A 153 -9.00 -13.47 8.80
C LEU A 153 -10.10 -13.57 9.86
N ILE A 154 -11.17 -12.77 9.75
CA ILE A 154 -12.31 -12.82 10.68
C ILE A 154 -13.01 -14.20 10.63
N THR A 155 -13.15 -14.77 9.44
CA THR A 155 -13.73 -16.11 9.27
C THR A 155 -12.88 -17.17 9.96
N LEU A 156 -11.56 -17.11 9.77
CA LEU A 156 -10.62 -18.06 10.37
C LEU A 156 -10.54 -17.90 11.90
N ILE A 157 -10.58 -16.67 12.42
CA ILE A 157 -10.65 -16.41 13.86
C ILE A 157 -11.92 -17.03 14.46
N LYS A 158 -13.08 -16.89 13.80
CA LYS A 158 -14.32 -17.54 14.26
C LYS A 158 -14.20 -19.06 14.26
N LEU A 159 -13.59 -19.64 13.22
CA LEU A 159 -13.35 -21.07 13.13
C LEU A 159 -12.45 -21.57 14.27
N ARG A 160 -11.44 -20.77 14.63
CA ARG A 160 -10.55 -21.00 15.77
C ARG A 160 -11.30 -20.94 17.10
N ASP A 161 -12.14 -19.93 17.29
CA ASP A 161 -12.94 -19.76 18.51
C ASP A 161 -13.96 -20.90 18.69
N GLU A 162 -14.45 -21.47 17.59
CA GLU A 162 -15.28 -22.69 17.59
C GLU A 162 -14.50 -23.99 17.83
N GLY A 163 -13.16 -23.93 17.95
CA GLY A 163 -12.28 -25.07 18.17
C GLY A 163 -12.13 -26.00 16.95
N LYS A 164 -12.47 -25.52 15.75
CA LYS A 164 -12.45 -26.31 14.50
C LYS A 164 -11.29 -25.97 13.57
N ALA A 165 -10.46 -24.99 13.93
CA ALA A 165 -9.32 -24.58 13.12
C ALA A 165 -8.22 -25.66 13.14
N GLY A 166 -7.71 -25.99 11.96
CA GLY A 166 -6.53 -26.84 11.80
C GLY A 166 -5.23 -26.03 11.73
N ILE A 167 -4.10 -26.73 11.62
CA ILE A 167 -2.76 -26.13 11.48
C ILE A 167 -2.67 -25.20 10.27
N MET A 168 -3.29 -25.59 9.13
CA MET A 168 -3.31 -24.75 7.92
C MET A 168 -4.08 -23.45 8.14
N ASP A 169 -5.14 -23.46 8.96
CA ASP A 169 -5.92 -22.27 9.28
C ASP A 169 -5.11 -21.31 10.17
N GLU A 170 -4.37 -21.84 11.15
CA GLU A 170 -3.47 -21.06 12.01
C GLU A 170 -2.32 -20.43 11.21
N GLU A 171 -1.70 -21.18 10.30
CA GLU A 171 -0.67 -20.62 9.40
C GLU A 171 -1.25 -19.52 8.52
N ARG A 172 -2.47 -19.71 8.01
CA ARG A 172 -3.15 -18.72 7.17
C ARG A 172 -3.52 -17.47 7.96
N ILE A 173 -3.97 -17.59 9.20
CA ILE A 173 -4.20 -16.47 10.12
C ILE A 173 -2.93 -15.63 10.26
N ILE A 174 -1.78 -16.27 10.53
CA ILE A 174 -0.50 -15.56 10.69
C ILE A 174 -0.10 -14.83 9.41
N GLN A 175 -0.28 -15.48 8.25
CA GLN A 175 0.02 -14.86 6.95
C GLN A 175 -0.85 -13.62 6.68
N LEU A 176 -2.17 -13.74 6.92
CA LEU A 176 -3.11 -12.64 6.71
C LEU A 176 -2.85 -11.49 7.68
N ASP A 177 -2.58 -11.80 8.94
CA ASP A 177 -2.24 -10.82 9.97
C ASP A 177 -0.94 -10.07 9.62
N ASN A 178 0.10 -10.79 9.19
CA ASN A 178 1.34 -10.16 8.70
C ASN A 178 1.07 -9.25 7.50
N PHE A 179 0.30 -9.73 6.51
CA PHE A 179 -0.05 -8.95 5.32
C PHE A 179 -0.78 -7.65 5.67
N LEU A 180 -1.78 -7.71 6.57
CA LEU A 180 -2.52 -6.54 7.02
C LEU A 180 -1.62 -5.56 7.77
N GLU A 181 -0.75 -6.03 8.66
CA GLU A 181 0.24 -5.17 9.32
C GLU A 181 1.14 -4.45 8.31
N ARG A 182 1.66 -5.16 7.29
CA ARG A 182 2.51 -4.56 6.25
C ARG A 182 1.81 -3.46 5.45
N SER A 183 0.50 -3.61 5.25
CA SER A 183 -0.32 -2.65 4.50
C SER A 183 -0.57 -1.36 5.29
N ILE A 184 -0.50 -1.43 6.62
CA ILE A 184 -0.73 -0.29 7.52
C ILE A 184 0.60 0.38 7.89
N ASP A 185 1.54 -0.41 8.39
CA ASP A 185 2.86 0.03 8.80
C ASP A 185 3.86 -1.14 8.81
N LYS A 186 4.65 -1.24 7.75
CA LYS A 186 5.69 -2.23 7.57
C LYS A 186 6.84 -2.10 8.58
N ARG A 187 7.07 -0.93 9.16
CA ARG A 187 8.22 -0.70 10.04
C ARG A 187 8.02 -1.27 11.43
N ASN A 188 6.77 -1.44 11.86
CA ASN A 188 6.38 -1.91 13.20
C ASN A 188 5.74 -3.32 13.20
N ILE A 189 6.05 -4.15 12.20
CA ILE A 189 5.53 -5.52 12.09
C ILE A 189 6.04 -6.39 13.24
N ILE A 190 5.13 -7.18 13.81
CA ILE A 190 5.51 -8.21 14.78
C ILE A 190 6.11 -9.41 14.01
N PRO A 191 7.33 -9.87 14.32
CA PRO A 191 7.93 -10.99 13.60
C PRO A 191 7.08 -12.26 13.72
N ASN A 192 7.02 -13.04 12.63
CA ASN A 192 6.18 -14.25 12.55
C ASN A 192 6.48 -15.26 13.66
N ASP A 193 7.74 -15.37 14.10
CA ASP A 193 8.18 -16.28 15.16
C ASP A 193 7.49 -15.99 16.51
N TYR A 194 7.08 -14.74 16.75
CA TYR A 194 6.31 -14.35 17.94
C TYR A 194 4.80 -14.56 17.77
N LYS A 195 4.32 -14.67 16.53
CA LYS A 195 2.92 -14.94 16.20
C LYS A 195 2.63 -16.44 16.14
N THR A 196 3.62 -17.24 15.80
CA THR A 196 3.56 -18.69 16.01
C THR A 196 3.56 -18.94 17.51
N LEU A 197 2.50 -19.57 18.02
CA LEU A 197 2.52 -20.14 19.36
C LEU A 197 3.58 -21.26 19.37
N SER A 198 4.83 -20.94 19.69
CA SER A 198 5.85 -21.93 20.08
C SER A 198 5.30 -22.88 21.18
N ASN A 199 4.31 -22.41 21.92
CA ASN A 199 3.55 -23.17 22.90
C ASN A 199 2.59 -24.21 22.30
N THR A 200 2.00 -24.05 21.11
CA THR A 200 1.11 -25.08 20.54
C THR A 200 1.91 -26.32 20.12
N GLN A 201 3.08 -26.15 19.50
CA GLN A 201 3.96 -27.29 19.19
C GLN A 201 4.44 -28.01 20.46
N ARG A 202 4.76 -27.27 21.52
CA ARG A 202 5.11 -27.86 22.83
C ARG A 202 3.92 -28.52 23.52
N LEU A 203 2.72 -27.93 23.44
CA LEU A 203 1.49 -28.50 23.99
C LEU A 203 1.08 -29.76 23.23
N GLU A 204 1.20 -29.79 21.91
CA GLU A 204 1.00 -31.00 21.10
C GLU A 204 2.03 -32.08 21.45
N GLN A 205 3.30 -31.73 21.62
CA GLN A 205 4.30 -32.68 22.08
C GLN A 205 3.93 -33.26 23.46
N ILE A 206 3.50 -32.41 24.40
CA ILE A 206 3.06 -32.86 25.73
C ILE A 206 1.83 -33.76 25.63
N LEU A 207 0.81 -33.37 24.86
CA LEU A 207 -0.40 -34.17 24.64
C LEU A 207 -0.08 -35.53 24.01
N ASN A 208 0.73 -35.55 22.95
CA ASN A 208 1.21 -36.79 22.34
C ASN A 208 1.99 -37.67 23.33
N THR A 209 2.81 -37.06 24.19
CA THR A 209 3.55 -37.82 25.21
C THR A 209 2.61 -38.41 26.26
N VAL A 210 1.56 -37.69 26.63
CA VAL A 210 0.54 -38.15 27.58
C VAL A 210 -0.29 -39.30 26.98
N ASP A 211 -0.67 -39.21 25.71
CA ASP A 211 -1.38 -40.29 25.00
C ASP A 211 -0.50 -41.54 24.86
N ASP A 212 0.79 -41.38 24.56
CA ASP A 212 1.75 -42.48 24.45
C ASP A 212 1.99 -43.19 25.80
N ILE A 213 1.92 -42.45 26.90
CA ILE A 213 1.95 -43.01 28.26
C ILE A 213 0.65 -43.76 28.56
N LEU A 214 -0.52 -43.20 28.22
CA LEU A 214 -1.81 -43.84 28.43
C LEU A 214 -1.93 -45.17 27.66
N GLU A 215 -1.40 -45.24 26.43
CA GLU A 215 -1.33 -46.50 25.67
C GLU A 215 -0.43 -47.54 26.34
N LYS A 216 0.74 -47.11 26.84
CA LYS A 216 1.69 -48.01 27.53
C LYS A 216 1.12 -48.53 28.86
N VAL A 217 0.39 -47.71 29.60
CA VAL A 217 -0.28 -48.12 30.84
C VAL A 217 -1.40 -49.13 30.55
N LYS A 218 -2.24 -48.89 29.53
CA LYS A 218 -3.28 -49.83 29.12
C LYS A 218 -2.73 -51.19 28.65
N LYS A 219 -1.56 -51.22 28.01
CA LYS A 219 -0.88 -52.47 27.61
C LYS A 219 -0.30 -53.26 28.78
N HIS A 220 -0.09 -52.63 29.94
CA HIS A 220 0.47 -53.29 31.13
C HIS A 220 -0.59 -53.82 32.11
N GLU A 221 -1.87 -53.49 31.90
CA GLU A 221 -3.01 -54.01 32.69
C GLU A 221 -3.74 -55.21 32.00
N SER A 222 -3.22 -55.71 30.88
CA SER A 222 -3.69 -56.94 30.19
C SER A 222 -2.69 -58.08 30.36
#